data_AF-A0A8J2YJT8-F1
#
_entry.id   AF-A0A8J2YJT8-F1
#
_cell.length_a   1.000
_cell.length_b   1.000
_cell.length_c   1.000
_cell.angle_alpha   90.00
_cell.angle_beta   90.00
_cell.angle_gamma   90.00
#
_symmetry.space_group_name_H-M   'P 1'
#
loop_
_entity.id
_entity.type
_entity.pdbx_description
1 polymer ?
#
loop_
_entity_poly.entity_id
_entity_poly.type
_entity_poly.pdbx_seq_one_letter_code
_entity_poly.pdbx_strand_id
1 'polypeptide(L)' 'MAKTSDFPTLTADQLGDELLKLKKEQFNLRFQRATGQLENTARVKAVRRDIARIKTFAQQKKRADQAKA' A
#
# COMPACT_ATOMS: atom_id res chain seq x y z
N MET A 1 2.55 -2.70 -10.84
CA MET A 1 1.99 -1.79 -9.82
C MET A 1 0.55 -1.55 -10.18
N ALA A 2 -0.38 -1.80 -9.27
CA ALA A 2 -1.73 -1.26 -9.41
C ALA A 2 -1.60 0.27 -9.49
N LYS A 3 -2.28 0.90 -10.46
CA LYS A 3 -2.30 2.36 -10.52
C LYS A 3 -3.05 2.81 -9.26
N THR A 4 -2.65 3.93 -8.67
CA THR A 4 -3.35 4.49 -7.50
C THR A 4 -4.87 4.62 -7.72
N SER A 5 -5.25 4.79 -8.98
CA SER A 5 -6.62 4.79 -9.50
C SER A 5 -7.44 3.53 -9.20
N ASP A 6 -6.79 2.40 -8.90
CA ASP A 6 -7.44 1.10 -8.77
C ASP A 6 -7.82 0.79 -7.30
N PHE A 7 -7.22 1.44 -6.30
CA PHE A 7 -7.54 1.18 -4.89
C PHE A 7 -9.01 1.40 -4.48
N PRO A 8 -9.77 2.36 -5.05
CA PRO A 8 -11.19 2.54 -4.72
C PRO A 8 -12.07 1.34 -5.14
N THR A 9 -11.71 0.67 -6.24
CA THR A 9 -12.51 -0.41 -6.83
C THR A 9 -12.21 -1.78 -6.22
N LEU A 10 -11.09 -1.93 -5.51
CA LEU A 10 -10.72 -3.18 -4.85
C LEU A 10 -11.66 -3.53 -3.68
N THR A 11 -11.85 -4.83 -3.45
CA THR A 11 -12.55 -5.35 -2.26
C THR A 11 -11.69 -5.21 -1.00
N ALA A 12 -12.29 -5.40 0.18
CA ALA A 12 -11.56 -5.33 1.46
C ALA A 12 -10.40 -6.34 1.52
N ASP A 13 -10.62 -7.57 1.04
CA ASP A 13 -9.61 -8.63 1.00
C ASP A 13 -8.48 -8.29 0.02
N GLN A 14 -8.83 -7.80 -1.18
CA GLN A 14 -7.84 -7.38 -2.18
C GLN A 14 -6.98 -6.20 -1.68
N LEU A 15 -7.55 -5.27 -0.92
CA LEU A 15 -6.78 -4.21 -0.26
C LEU A 15 -5.82 -4.77 0.78
N GLY A 16 -6.21 -5.84 1.50
CA GLY A 16 -5.34 -6.56 2.43
C GLY A 16 -4.15 -7.23 1.74
N ASP A 17 -4.40 -7.94 0.63
CA ASP A 17 -3.37 -8.60 -0.15
C ASP A 17 -2.37 -7.61 -0.76
N GLU A 18 -2.86 -6.50 -1.29
CA GLU A 18 -2.01 -5.46 -1.86
C GLU A 18 -1.18 -4.75 -0.79
N LEU A 19 -1.74 -4.54 0.41
CA LEU A 19 -1.00 -4.04 1.57
C LEU A 19 0.16 -4.97 1.94
N LEU A 20 -0.05 -6.29 1.94
CA LEU A 20 1.00 -7.27 2.23
C LEU A 20 2.11 -7.24 1.18
N LYS A 21 1.76 -7.14 -0.11
CA LYS A 21 2.75 -7.00 -1.19
C LYS A 21 3.60 -5.73 -1.03
N LEU A 22 2.97 -4.59 -0.78
CA LEU A 22 3.69 -3.33 -0.58
C LEU A 22 4.57 -3.34 0.68
N LYS A 23 4.16 -4.03 1.76
CA LYS A 23 5.00 -4.22 2.95
C LYS A 23 6.23 -5.07 2.67
N LYS A 24 6.10 -6.15 1.91
CA LYS A 24 7.25 -6.98 1.47
C LYS A 24 8.21 -6.15 0.63
N GLU A 25 7.68 -5.37 -0.31
CA GLU A 25 8.49 -4.47 -1.11
C GLU A 25 9.19 -3.39 -0.26
N GLN A 26 8.48 -2.77 0.68
CA GLN A 26 9.06 -1.82 1.62
C GLN A 26 10.22 -2.43 2.42
N PHE A 27 10.08 -3.67 2.88
CA PHE A 27 11.15 -4.39 3.56
C PHE A 27 12.36 -4.59 2.65
N ASN A 28 12.15 -5.04 1.42
CA ASN A 28 13.23 -5.21 0.44
C ASN A 28 13.94 -3.89 0.15
N LEU A 29 13.21 -2.79 0.00
CA LEU A 29 13.80 -1.46 -0.21
C LEU A 29 14.61 -0.98 1.01
N ARG A 30 14.16 -1.31 2.23
CA ARG A 30 14.94 -1.02 3.45
C ARG A 30 16.21 -1.87 3.51
N PHE A 31 16.14 -3.12 3.09
CA PHE A 31 17.29 -4.01 3.01
C PHE A 31 18.31 -3.50 1.97
N GLN A 32 17.86 -3.20 0.75
CA GLN A 32 18.69 -2.61 -0.30
C GLN A 32 19.34 -1.28 0.14
N ARG A 33 18.62 -0.45 0.91
CA ARG A 33 19.17 0.77 1.47
C ARG A 33 20.29 0.49 2.48
N ALA A 34 20.12 -0.53 3.32
CA ALA A 34 21.12 -0.91 4.32
C ALA A 34 22.37 -1.53 3.67
N THR A 35 22.23 -2.26 2.56
CA THR A 35 23.34 -2.85 1.81
C THR A 35 23.99 -1.88 0.81
N GLY A 36 23.47 -0.66 0.67
CA GLY A 36 23.96 0.33 -0.29
C GLY A 36 23.60 0.05 -1.76
N GLN A 37 22.72 -0.93 -2.03
CA GLN A 37 22.30 -1.35 -3.37
C GLN A 37 20.99 -0.69 -3.82
N LEU A 38 20.54 0.36 -3.13
CA LEU A 38 19.29 1.04 -3.46
C LEU A 38 19.48 1.99 -4.66
N GLU A 39 19.08 1.54 -5.84
CA GLU A 39 19.16 2.34 -7.07
C GLU A 39 17.98 3.33 -7.20
N ASN A 40 16.76 2.92 -6.83
CA ASN A 40 15.55 3.72 -7.02
C ASN A 40 15.00 4.28 -5.70
N THR A 41 15.48 5.46 -5.31
CA THR A 41 15.02 6.16 -4.10
C THR A 41 13.60 6.72 -4.22
N ALA A 42 13.16 7.07 -5.43
CA ALA A 42 11.80 7.54 -5.69
C ALA A 42 10.76 6.45 -5.34
N ARG A 43 11.13 5.18 -5.58
CA ARG A 43 10.29 4.04 -5.25
C ARG A 43 9.96 3.94 -3.77
N VAL A 44 10.91 4.25 -2.89
CA VAL A 44 10.69 4.27 -1.43
C VAL A 44 9.56 5.23 -1.04
N LYS A 45 9.51 6.40 -1.67
CA LYS A 45 8.46 7.40 -1.44
C LYS A 45 7.11 6.93 -2.01
N ALA A 46 7.11 6.31 -3.19
CA ALA A 46 5.90 5.76 -3.81
C ALA A 46 5.27 4.67 -2.94
N VAL A 47 6.04 3.65 -2.55
CA VAL A 47 5.57 2.53 -1.70
C VAL A 47 4.99 3.03 -0.37
N ARG A 48 5.65 4.03 0.26
CA ARG A 48 5.13 4.64 1.49
C ARG A 48 3.77 5.31 1.29
N ARG A 49 3.60 6.03 0.17
CA ARG A 49 2.32 6.70 -0.16
C ARG A 49 1.24 5.69 -0.50
N ASP A 50 1.55 4.64 -1.23
CA ASP A 50 0.58 3.61 -1.59
C ASP A 50 0.08 2.84 -0.37
N ILE A 51 0.98 2.51 0.58
CA ILE A 51 0.59 1.93 1.89
C ILE A 51 -0.37 2.86 2.64
N ALA A 52 -0.09 4.17 2.66
CA ALA A 52 -0.96 5.13 3.35
C ALA A 52 -2.35 5.19 2.70
N ARG A 53 -2.40 5.25 1.36
CA ARG A 53 -3.66 5.28 0.60
C ARG A 53 -4.51 4.03 0.83
N ILE A 54 -3.91 2.84 0.77
CA ILE A 54 -4.63 1.58 1.02
C ILE A 54 -5.25 1.58 2.43
N LYS A 55 -4.49 2.02 3.45
CA LYS A 55 -5.02 2.14 4.81
C LYS A 55 -6.20 3.13 4.87
N THR A 56 -6.12 4.26 4.18
CA THR A 56 -7.22 5.23 4.11
C THR A 56 -8.47 4.63 3.47
N PHE A 57 -8.34 3.95 2.32
CA PHE A 57 -9.49 3.31 1.65
C PHE A 57 -10.08 2.16 2.46
N ALA A 58 -9.24 1.34 3.09
CA ALA A 58 -9.70 0.29 4.00
C ALA A 58 -10.52 0.88 5.17
N GLN A 59 -10.05 1.99 5.74
CA GLN A 59 -10.80 2.70 6.79
C GLN A 59 -12.10 3.33 6.27
N GLN A 60 -12.10 3.90 5.06
CA GLN A 60 -13.30 4.44 4.44
C GLN A 60 -14.36 3.35 4.21
N LYS A 61 -13.97 2.18 3.69
CA LYS A 61 -14.88 1.03 3.52
C LYS A 61 -15.44 0.58 4.87
N LYS A 62 -14.58 0.41 5.88
CA LYS A 62 -15.02 0.06 7.24
C LYS A 62 -16.03 1.07 7.82
N ARG A 63 -15.81 2.37 7.61
CA ARG A 63 -16.76 3.42 8.06
C ARG A 63 -18.07 3.39 7.28
N ALA A 64 -18.02 3.11 5.98
CA ALA A 64 -19.21 2.97 5.14
C ALA A 64 -20.05 1.75 5.56
N ASP A 65 -19.42 0.64 5.93
CA ASP A 65 -20.12 -0.55 6.44
C ASP A 65 -20.77 -0.27 7.80
N GLN A 66 -20.08 0.47 8.68
CA GLN A 66 -20.62 0.90 9.98
C GLN A 66 -21.79 1.90 9.87
N ALA A 67 -21.81 2.74 8.84
CA ALA A 67 -22.89 3.70 8.61
C ALA A 67 -24.15 3.05 8.03
N LYS A 68 -24.05 1.80 7.53
CA LYS A 68 -25.17 1.02 7.00
C LYS A 68 -25.79 0.07 8.04
N ALA A 69 -25.13 -0.10 9.18
CA ALA A 69 -25.63 -0.84 10.34
C ALA A 69 -26.37 0.12 11.29
#